data_AF-A0A7K1NTT3-F1
#
_entry.id   AF-A0A7K1NTT3-F1
#
_cell.length_a   1.000
_cell.length_b   1.000
_cell.length_c   1.000
_cell.angle_alpha   90.00
_cell.angle_beta   90.00
_cell.angle_gamma   90.00
#
_symmetry.space_group_name_H-M   'P 1'
#
loop_
_entity.id
_entity.type
_entity.pdbx_description
1 polymer ?
#
loop_
_entity_poly.entity_id
_entity_poly.type
_entity_poly.pdbx_seq_one_letter_code
_entity_poly.pdbx_strand_id
1 'polypeptide(L)'
;MTTIGTQVDSDELVPGPDTTYDLVICHNDRIIFHDHYPSPAFRLRMCEQLLTASDVVAGVVDAARANEIHELYQSHVSQWETASDAVVNAISKLCRRWGVQIYMSTTKKKTAAPAVLFSVVTQYGPGQTVAEHFPTRQARRASLIERAESFFDAPGHIPERVLSDDQRLAALVATFLMPATVILTESALDDADNVYKPSGRPLPII
;
A
#
# COMPACT_ATOMS: atom_id res chain seq x y z
N MET A 1 -11.47 11.44 -34.46
CA MET A 1 -12.44 11.11 -33.38
C MET A 1 -12.04 9.75 -32.85
N THR A 2 -11.38 9.73 -31.71
CA THR A 2 -10.86 8.50 -31.11
C THR A 2 -11.52 8.38 -29.74
N THR A 3 -12.34 7.35 -29.61
CA THR A 3 -13.09 6.98 -28.42
C THR A 3 -12.08 6.63 -27.32
N ILE A 4 -12.06 7.42 -26.24
CA ILE A 4 -11.37 7.05 -25.00
C ILE A 4 -12.24 5.96 -24.37
N GLY A 5 -11.84 4.70 -24.57
CA GLY A 5 -12.35 3.59 -23.77
C GLY A 5 -11.84 3.80 -22.36
N THR A 6 -12.69 4.32 -21.49
CA THR A 6 -12.49 4.29 -20.05
C THR A 6 -12.54 2.82 -19.65
N GLN A 7 -11.36 2.19 -19.60
CA GLN A 7 -11.18 0.91 -18.93
C GLN A 7 -11.44 1.19 -17.45
N VAL A 8 -12.69 0.94 -17.04
CA VAL A 8 -13.00 0.70 -15.64
C VAL A 8 -12.34 -0.63 -15.34
N ASP A 9 -11.09 -0.60 -14.88
CA ASP A 9 -10.48 -1.73 -14.22
C ASP A 9 -11.36 -2.03 -13.00
N SER A 10 -12.28 -2.96 -13.21
CA SER A 10 -12.80 -3.82 -12.14
C SER A 10 -11.62 -4.66 -11.68
N ASP A 11 -10.72 -4.03 -10.93
CA ASP A 11 -9.58 -4.64 -10.26
C ASP A 11 -10.15 -5.45 -9.08
N GLU A 12 -10.91 -6.50 -9.41
CA GLU A 12 -11.32 -7.52 -8.46
C GLU A 12 -10.04 -8.23 -8.05
N LEU A 13 -9.43 -7.74 -6.98
CA LEU A 13 -8.21 -8.27 -6.40
C LEU A 13 -8.41 -9.77 -6.13
N VAL A 14 -7.79 -10.61 -6.95
CA VAL A 14 -7.79 -12.05 -6.76
C VAL A 14 -7.12 -12.35 -5.41
N PRO A 15 -7.81 -13.05 -4.48
CA PRO A 15 -7.25 -13.43 -3.19
C PRO A 15 -5.90 -14.14 -3.37
N GLY A 16 -4.86 -13.56 -2.78
CA GLY A 16 -3.50 -14.07 -2.80
C GLY A 16 -2.89 -14.06 -1.40
N PRO A 17 -1.66 -14.59 -1.24
CA PRO A 17 -0.98 -14.65 0.07
C PRO A 17 -0.73 -13.27 0.69
N ASP A 18 -0.75 -12.22 -0.12
CA ASP A 18 -0.57 -10.83 0.29
C ASP A 18 -1.88 -10.04 0.34
N THR A 19 -3.04 -10.70 0.41
CA THR A 19 -4.33 -10.01 0.53
C THR A 19 -4.64 -9.68 1.99
N THR A 20 -5.04 -8.44 2.27
CA THR A 20 -5.58 -7.98 3.56
C THR A 20 -7.06 -7.62 3.43
N TYR A 21 -7.83 -7.99 4.45
CA TYR A 21 -9.27 -7.78 4.50
C TYR A 21 -9.59 -6.72 5.55
N ASP A 22 -9.80 -5.50 5.08
CA ASP A 22 -9.96 -4.33 5.92
C ASP A 22 -11.41 -4.24 6.42
N LEU A 23 -11.56 -3.83 7.68
CA LEU A 23 -12.84 -3.51 8.30
C LEU A 23 -12.76 -2.09 8.85
N VAL A 24 -13.67 -1.23 8.40
CA VAL A 24 -13.80 0.14 8.91
C VAL A 24 -15.20 0.31 9.47
N ILE A 25 -15.29 0.82 10.70
CA ILE A 25 -16.57 1.17 11.33
C ILE A 25 -16.57 2.69 11.54
N CYS A 26 -17.62 3.33 11.04
CA CYS A 26 -17.87 4.75 11.20
C CYS A 26 -19.15 4.99 11.99
N HIS A 27 -19.16 6.06 12.78
CA HIS A 27 -20.36 6.58 13.44
C HIS A 27 -20.38 8.10 13.28
N ASN A 28 -21.50 8.66 12.79
CA ASN A 28 -21.63 10.08 12.45
C ASN A 28 -20.47 10.59 11.58
N ASP A 29 -20.17 9.84 10.51
CA ASP A 29 -19.13 10.15 9.51
C ASP A 29 -17.69 10.24 10.05
N ARG A 30 -17.46 9.72 11.27
CA ARG A 30 -16.11 9.57 11.85
C ARG A 30 -15.73 8.10 11.92
N ILE A 31 -14.51 7.79 11.51
CA ILE A 31 -13.91 6.46 11.70
C ILE A 31 -13.67 6.26 13.19
N ILE A 32 -14.32 5.27 13.77
CA ILE A 32 -14.17 4.86 15.18
C ILE A 32 -13.38 3.56 15.32
N PHE A 33 -13.25 2.80 14.24
CA PHE A 33 -12.43 1.60 14.18
C PHE A 33 -11.94 1.35 12.75
N HIS A 34 -10.68 0.92 12.63
CA HIS A 34 -10.08 0.48 11.39
C HIS A 34 -9.02 -0.58 11.69
N ASP A 35 -9.17 -1.78 11.13
CA ASP A 35 -8.19 -2.86 11.26
C ASP A 35 -8.19 -3.78 10.03
N HIS A 36 -7.19 -4.64 9.95
CA HIS A 36 -6.88 -5.52 8.81
C HIS A 36 -6.87 -6.99 9.25
N TYR A 37 -7.54 -7.85 8.50
CA TYR A 37 -7.68 -9.26 8.85
C TYR A 37 -7.12 -10.20 7.78
N PRO A 38 -6.71 -11.43 8.18
CA PRO A 38 -6.08 -12.39 7.27
C PRO A 38 -7.09 -13.11 6.35
N SER A 39 -8.39 -13.07 6.65
CA SER A 39 -9.43 -13.69 5.81
C SER A 39 -10.79 -12.99 5.92
N PRO A 40 -11.69 -13.15 4.93
CA PRO A 40 -13.06 -12.65 5.00
C PRO A 40 -13.84 -13.21 6.20
N ALA A 41 -13.68 -14.51 6.49
CA ALA A 41 -14.33 -15.17 7.61
C ALA A 41 -13.85 -14.61 8.96
N PHE A 42 -12.54 -14.35 9.10
CA PHE A 42 -12.00 -13.73 10.30
C PHE A 42 -12.52 -12.30 10.46
N ARG A 43 -12.55 -11.51 9.38
CA ARG A 43 -13.15 -10.17 9.37
C ARG A 43 -14.62 -10.18 9.81
N LEU A 44 -15.42 -11.11 9.29
CA LEU A 44 -16.82 -11.27 9.67
C LEU A 44 -16.96 -11.56 11.17
N ARG A 45 -16.18 -12.51 11.69
CA ARG A 45 -16.18 -12.83 13.12
C ARG A 45 -15.82 -11.61 13.97
N MET A 46 -14.79 -10.86 13.57
CA MET A 46 -14.39 -9.65 14.28
C MET A 46 -15.44 -8.55 14.19
N CYS A 47 -16.11 -8.41 13.04
CA CYS A 47 -17.22 -7.48 12.87
C CYS A 47 -18.35 -7.76 13.87
N GLU A 48 -18.77 -9.02 14.02
CA GLU A 48 -19.80 -9.38 15.01
C GLU A 48 -19.31 -9.07 16.44
N GLN A 49 -18.12 -9.52 16.82
CA GLN A 49 -17.58 -9.30 18.16
C GLN A 49 -17.44 -7.82 18.52
N LEU A 50 -17.01 -6.98 17.57
CA LEU A 50 -16.86 -5.53 17.78
C LEU A 50 -18.21 -4.84 17.97
N LEU A 51 -19.28 -5.38 17.39
CA LEU A 51 -20.63 -4.81 17.49
C LEU A 51 -21.41 -5.34 18.70
N THR A 52 -21.18 -6.59 19.11
CA THR A 52 -21.98 -7.24 20.16
C THR A 52 -21.31 -7.29 21.53
N ALA A 53 -19.97 -7.25 21.57
CA ALA A 53 -19.20 -7.51 22.79
C ALA A 53 -18.11 -6.48 23.08
N SER A 54 -17.91 -5.47 22.23
CA SER A 54 -16.86 -4.46 22.38
C SER A 54 -17.41 -3.07 22.69
N ASP A 55 -16.58 -2.26 23.34
CA ASP A 55 -16.89 -0.86 23.65
C ASP A 55 -16.76 0.07 22.43
N VAL A 56 -16.31 -0.43 21.27
CA VAL A 56 -16.10 0.38 20.04
C VAL A 56 -17.36 1.14 19.62
N VAL A 57 -18.54 0.53 19.78
CA VAL A 57 -19.85 1.13 19.50
C VAL A 57 -20.69 1.37 20.76
N ALA A 58 -20.03 1.44 21.93
CA ALA A 58 -20.69 1.65 23.21
C ALA A 58 -21.59 2.90 23.19
N GLY A 59 -22.86 2.72 23.57
CA GLY A 59 -23.87 3.77 23.57
C GLY A 59 -24.67 3.91 22.27
N VAL A 60 -24.23 3.27 21.18
CA VAL A 60 -24.97 3.23 19.90
C VAL A 60 -25.63 1.86 19.68
N VAL A 61 -24.90 0.78 19.99
CA VAL A 61 -25.46 -0.57 20.01
C VAL A 61 -25.70 -0.96 21.47
N ASP A 62 -26.97 -1.00 21.86
CA ASP A 62 -27.39 -1.52 23.16
C ASP A 62 -27.56 -3.05 23.11
N ALA A 63 -27.89 -3.67 24.25
CA ALA A 63 -28.05 -5.12 24.34
C ALA A 63 -29.13 -5.68 23.40
N ALA A 64 -30.20 -4.92 23.12
CA ALA A 64 -31.26 -5.37 22.23
C ALA A 64 -30.79 -5.39 20.77
N ARG A 65 -30.09 -4.31 20.35
CA ARG A 65 -29.49 -4.21 19.01
C ARG A 65 -28.37 -5.22 18.81
N ALA A 66 -27.56 -5.48 19.85
CA ALA A 66 -26.54 -6.52 19.83
C ALA A 66 -27.16 -7.91 19.60
N ASN A 67 -28.29 -8.21 20.24
CA ASN A 67 -29.02 -9.45 20.00
C ASN A 67 -29.55 -9.54 18.57
N GLU A 68 -30.11 -8.46 18.00
CA GLU A 68 -30.54 -8.45 16.59
C GLU A 68 -29.38 -8.74 15.62
N ILE A 69 -28.20 -8.17 15.88
CA ILE A 69 -26.98 -8.45 15.10
C ILE A 69 -26.58 -9.92 15.25
N HIS A 70 -26.58 -10.44 16.48
CA HIS A 70 -26.20 -11.82 16.76
C HIS A 70 -27.15 -12.82 16.09
N GLU A 71 -28.46 -12.60 16.15
CA GLU A 71 -29.46 -13.43 15.47
C GLU A 71 -29.27 -13.40 13.95
N LEU A 72 -29.05 -12.21 13.37
CA LEU A 72 -28.75 -12.07 11.96
C LEU A 72 -27.47 -12.84 11.58
N TYR A 73 -26.42 -12.74 12.38
CA TYR A 73 -25.18 -13.47 12.19
C TYR A 73 -25.40 -15.00 12.22
N GLN A 74 -26.12 -15.51 13.23
CA GLN A 74 -26.41 -16.94 13.38
C GLN A 74 -27.30 -17.50 12.26
N SER A 75 -28.29 -16.73 11.79
CA SER A 75 -29.15 -17.16 10.67
C SER A 75 -28.40 -17.38 9.35
N HIS A 76 -27.19 -16.83 9.23
CA HIS A 76 -26.33 -16.95 8.05
C HIS A 76 -25.14 -17.91 8.25
N VAL A 77 -25.20 -18.81 9.24
CA VAL A 77 -24.08 -19.73 9.58
C VAL A 77 -23.52 -20.50 8.39
N SER A 78 -24.38 -20.91 7.45
CA SER A 78 -23.97 -21.64 6.24
C SER A 78 -23.15 -20.80 5.24
N GLN A 79 -23.13 -19.48 5.41
CA GLN A 79 -22.48 -18.51 4.53
C GLN A 79 -21.19 -17.93 5.12
N TRP A 80 -20.84 -18.25 6.37
CA TRP A 80 -19.70 -17.64 7.06
C TRP A 80 -18.36 -17.87 6.35
N GLU A 81 -18.16 -19.02 5.72
CA GLU A 81 -16.91 -19.36 5.01
C GLU A 81 -16.98 -19.08 3.50
N THR A 82 -18.18 -19.12 2.92
CA THR A 82 -18.39 -19.09 1.46
C THR A 82 -18.83 -17.73 0.94
N ALA A 83 -19.45 -16.91 1.79
CA ALA A 83 -19.99 -15.60 1.44
C ALA A 83 -19.92 -14.63 2.63
N SER A 84 -18.80 -14.62 3.36
CA SER A 84 -18.62 -13.81 4.59
C SER A 84 -18.96 -12.34 4.38
N ASP A 85 -18.56 -11.79 3.23
CA ASP A 85 -18.78 -10.40 2.85
C ASP A 85 -20.26 -10.09 2.63
N ALA A 86 -21.05 -11.06 2.15
CA ALA A 86 -22.49 -10.89 2.04
C ALA A 86 -23.14 -10.76 3.43
N VAL A 87 -22.64 -11.53 4.41
CA VAL A 87 -23.12 -11.47 5.80
C VAL A 87 -22.73 -10.14 6.46
N VAL A 88 -21.49 -9.67 6.30
CA VAL A 88 -21.08 -8.34 6.79
C VAL A 88 -21.90 -7.23 6.14
N ASN A 89 -22.20 -7.34 4.84
CA ASN A 89 -23.08 -6.39 4.16
C ASN A 89 -24.50 -6.40 4.71
N ALA A 90 -25.04 -7.56 5.09
CA ALA A 90 -26.34 -7.65 5.75
C ALA A 90 -26.32 -6.96 7.14
N ILE A 91 -25.28 -7.22 7.94
CA ILE A 91 -25.06 -6.56 9.24
C ILE A 91 -24.92 -5.04 9.06
N SER A 92 -24.14 -4.59 8.07
CA SER A 92 -23.97 -3.17 7.72
C SER A 92 -25.31 -2.50 7.40
N LYS A 93 -26.18 -3.15 6.62
CA LYS A 93 -27.53 -2.64 6.30
C LYS A 93 -28.38 -2.46 7.56
N LEU A 94 -28.33 -3.40 8.50
CA LEU A 94 -29.04 -3.30 9.77
C LEU A 94 -28.51 -2.09 10.58
N CYS A 95 -27.19 -2.00 10.73
CA CYS A 95 -26.50 -0.98 11.52
C CYS A 95 -26.70 0.46 11.01
N ARG A 96 -26.91 0.65 9.70
CA ARG A 96 -27.17 1.98 9.10
C ARG A 96 -28.35 2.69 9.74
N ARG A 97 -29.37 1.96 10.21
CA ARG A 97 -30.54 2.52 10.89
C ARG A 97 -30.19 3.21 12.21
N TRP A 98 -29.02 2.91 12.75
CA TRP A 98 -28.50 3.44 14.01
C TRP A 98 -27.33 4.41 13.81
N GLY A 99 -27.09 4.85 12.57
CA GLY A 99 -25.99 5.76 12.25
C GLY A 99 -24.60 5.12 12.22
N VAL A 100 -24.52 3.78 12.29
CA VAL A 100 -23.27 3.03 12.17
C VAL A 100 -23.09 2.57 10.72
N GLN A 101 -21.99 2.96 10.10
CA GLN A 101 -21.62 2.58 8.74
C GLN A 101 -20.44 1.63 8.80
N ILE A 102 -20.55 0.47 8.14
CA ILE A 102 -19.49 -0.53 8.10
C ILE A 102 -19.03 -0.66 6.66
N TYR A 103 -17.73 -0.46 6.45
CA TYR A 103 -17.06 -0.60 5.16
C TYR A 103 -16.10 -1.78 5.19
N MET A 104 -16.04 -2.47 4.06
CA MET A 104 -15.08 -3.54 3.82
C MET A 104 -14.24 -3.16 2.61
N SER A 105 -12.94 -3.39 2.70
CA SER A 105 -12.05 -3.32 1.56
C SER A 105 -11.20 -4.57 1.51
N THR A 106 -10.87 -5.03 0.31
CA THR A 106 -9.88 -6.07 0.10
C THR A 106 -8.69 -5.38 -0.55
N THR A 107 -7.59 -5.28 0.18
CA THR A 107 -6.40 -4.57 -0.26
C THR A 107 -5.24 -5.55 -0.40
N LYS A 108 -4.19 -5.17 -1.14
CA LYS A 108 -2.91 -5.86 -0.99
C LYS A 108 -2.28 -5.34 0.30
N LYS A 109 -1.83 -6.26 1.16
CA LYS A 109 -0.96 -5.99 2.29
C LYS A 109 0.12 -5.04 1.80
N LYS A 110 0.29 -3.90 2.48
CA LYS A 110 1.49 -3.09 2.26
C LYS A 110 2.67 -4.04 2.40
N THR A 111 3.42 -4.24 1.31
CA THR A 111 4.61 -5.08 1.32
C THR A 111 5.45 -4.66 2.52
N ALA A 112 5.89 -5.65 3.31
CA ALA A 112 6.79 -5.39 4.42
C ALA A 112 7.94 -4.49 3.94
N ALA A 113 8.34 -3.51 4.76
CA ALA A 113 9.42 -2.61 4.39
C ALA A 113 10.62 -3.46 3.87
N PRO A 114 11.16 -3.15 2.69
CA PRO A 114 12.17 -4.00 2.08
C PRO A 114 13.39 -4.09 3.01
N ALA A 115 13.96 -5.29 3.14
CA ALA A 115 15.16 -5.48 3.99
C ALA A 115 16.33 -4.56 3.55
N VAL A 116 16.38 -4.18 2.27
CA VAL A 116 17.33 -3.21 1.73
C VAL A 116 16.58 -2.16 0.90
N LEU A 117 16.80 -0.90 1.19
CA LEU A 117 16.31 0.26 0.45
C LEU A 117 17.39 0.75 -0.50
N PHE A 118 17.12 0.70 -1.79
CA PHE A 118 18.00 1.24 -2.83
C PHE A 118 17.53 2.66 -3.14
N SER A 119 18.40 3.66 -3.07
CA SER A 119 17.97 5.05 -3.27
C SER A 119 18.81 5.78 -4.32
N VAL A 120 18.18 6.77 -4.95
CA VAL A 120 18.81 7.81 -5.76
C VAL A 120 18.58 9.13 -5.06
N VAL A 121 19.65 9.80 -4.66
CA VAL A 121 19.61 11.11 -4.01
C VAL A 121 20.15 12.14 -4.98
N THR A 122 19.28 13.04 -5.43
CA THR A 122 19.66 14.14 -6.33
C THR A 122 19.69 15.44 -5.54
N GLN A 123 20.84 16.11 -5.51
CA GLN A 123 21.04 17.40 -4.86
C GLN A 123 21.19 18.48 -5.92
N TYR A 124 20.23 19.39 -6.02
CA TYR A 124 20.24 20.52 -6.98
C TYR A 124 20.95 21.76 -6.42
N GLY A 125 21.15 21.80 -5.10
CA GLY A 125 21.77 22.92 -4.38
C GLY A 125 21.44 22.87 -2.88
N PRO A 126 21.87 23.87 -2.08
CA PRO A 126 21.61 23.92 -0.66
C PRO A 126 20.11 23.83 -0.35
N GLY A 127 19.70 22.82 0.43
CA GLY A 127 18.29 22.60 0.81
C GLY A 127 17.40 22.02 -0.30
N GLN A 128 17.92 21.77 -1.50
CA GLN A 128 17.17 21.19 -2.62
C GLN A 128 17.64 19.76 -2.88
N THR A 129 17.17 18.84 -2.05
CA THR A 129 17.49 17.41 -2.16
C THR A 129 16.23 16.62 -2.43
N VAL A 130 16.25 15.79 -3.47
CA VAL A 130 15.22 14.81 -3.78
C VAL A 130 15.79 13.43 -3.53
N ALA A 131 15.16 12.67 -2.63
CA ALA A 131 15.52 11.29 -2.36
C ALA A 131 14.40 10.39 -2.87
N GLU A 132 14.75 9.48 -3.77
CA GLU A 132 13.83 8.48 -4.32
C GLU A 132 14.27 7.10 -3.90
N HIS A 133 13.31 6.28 -3.50
CA HIS A 133 13.56 5.01 -2.87
C HIS A 133 12.91 3.87 -3.67
N PHE A 134 13.66 2.79 -3.82
CA PHE A 134 13.33 1.66 -4.65
C PHE A 134 13.48 0.37 -3.84
N PRO A 135 12.52 -0.57 -3.96
CA PRO A 135 12.55 -1.82 -3.22
C PRO A 135 13.61 -2.80 -3.75
N THR A 136 14.14 -2.58 -4.96
CA THR A 136 15.16 -3.45 -5.57
C THR A 136 16.18 -2.64 -6.37
N ARG A 137 17.39 -3.19 -6.52
CA ARG A 137 18.43 -2.63 -7.41
C ARG A 137 17.95 -2.51 -8.86
N GLN A 138 17.17 -3.48 -9.32
CA GLN A 138 16.61 -3.48 -10.69
C GLN A 138 15.61 -2.33 -10.89
N ALA A 139 14.73 -2.07 -9.91
CA ALA A 139 13.78 -0.96 -9.98
C ALA A 139 14.51 0.40 -9.98
N ARG A 140 15.54 0.55 -9.15
CA ARG A 140 16.41 1.74 -9.17
C ARG A 140 17.05 1.95 -10.55
N ARG A 141 17.63 0.88 -11.12
CA ARG A 141 18.27 0.92 -12.44
C ARG A 141 17.28 1.27 -13.54
N ALA A 142 16.09 0.67 -13.56
CA ALA A 142 15.03 1.00 -14.52
C ALA A 142 14.67 2.50 -14.46
N SER A 143 14.52 3.07 -13.26
CA SER A 143 14.24 4.50 -13.09
C SER A 143 15.39 5.40 -13.59
N LEU A 144 16.64 4.99 -13.39
CA LEU A 144 17.79 5.72 -13.93
C LEU A 144 17.85 5.65 -15.47
N ILE A 145 17.49 4.51 -16.07
CA ILE A 145 17.41 4.36 -17.53
C ILE A 145 16.33 5.28 -18.07
N GLU A 146 15.12 5.21 -17.52
CA GLU A 146 13.99 6.06 -17.93
C GLU A 146 14.34 7.55 -17.86
N ARG A 147 15.00 7.98 -16.79
CA ARG A 147 15.48 9.36 -16.66
C ARG A 147 16.53 9.71 -17.70
N ALA A 148 17.53 8.86 -17.90
CA ALA A 148 18.55 9.11 -18.91
C ALA A 148 17.92 9.19 -20.31
N GLU A 149 16.99 8.30 -20.64
CA GLU A 149 16.27 8.30 -21.91
C GLU A 149 15.43 9.56 -22.14
N SER A 150 14.89 10.17 -21.07
CA SER A 150 14.13 11.43 -21.17
C SER A 150 14.94 12.61 -21.73
N PHE A 151 16.28 12.53 -21.73
CA PHE A 151 17.17 13.53 -22.31
C PHE A 151 17.57 13.25 -23.77
N PHE A 152 17.14 12.13 -24.35
CA PHE A 152 17.40 11.78 -25.75
C PHE A 152 16.10 11.88 -26.57
N ASP A 153 16.22 12.22 -27.85
CA ASP A 153 15.07 12.34 -28.76
C ASP A 153 14.38 10.98 -29.06
N ALA A 154 15.08 9.87 -28.81
CA ALA A 154 14.58 8.51 -28.99
C ALA A 154 15.19 7.55 -27.95
N PRO A 155 14.54 6.43 -27.64
CA PRO A 155 15.09 5.39 -26.76
C PRO A 155 16.26 4.64 -27.40
N GLY A 156 17.09 3.99 -26.58
CA GLY A 156 18.21 3.14 -27.07
C GLY A 156 19.49 3.89 -27.46
N HIS A 157 19.59 5.19 -27.17
CA HIS A 157 20.81 5.97 -27.40
C HIS A 157 21.85 5.87 -26.27
N ILE A 158 21.51 5.22 -25.16
CA ILE A 158 22.42 5.01 -24.02
C ILE A 158 23.36 3.85 -24.37
N PRO A 159 24.70 4.05 -24.35
CA PRO A 159 25.65 2.98 -24.65
C PRO A 159 25.53 1.80 -23.67
N GLU A 160 25.67 0.57 -24.15
CA GLU A 160 25.57 -0.65 -23.33
C GLU A 160 26.51 -0.64 -22.12
N ARG A 161 27.73 -0.10 -22.29
CA ARG A 161 28.71 0.08 -21.20
C ARG A 161 28.24 0.99 -20.07
N VAL A 162 27.25 1.85 -20.32
CA VAL A 162 26.61 2.73 -19.33
C VAL A 162 25.39 2.03 -18.75
N LEU A 163 24.60 1.34 -19.59
CA LEU A 163 23.47 0.54 -19.12
C LEU A 163 23.90 -0.52 -18.13
N SER A 164 25.07 -1.15 -18.31
CA SER A 164 25.56 -2.27 -17.49
C SER A 164 25.98 -1.90 -16.06
N ASP A 165 26.11 -0.61 -15.74
CA ASP A 165 26.70 -0.12 -14.49
C ASP A 165 25.89 1.08 -13.94
N ASP A 166 25.23 0.86 -12.81
CA ASP A 166 24.39 1.87 -12.14
C ASP A 166 25.15 3.18 -11.86
N GLN A 167 26.46 3.13 -11.54
CA GLN A 167 27.25 4.34 -11.27
C GLN A 167 27.45 5.17 -12.53
N ARG A 168 27.74 4.51 -13.66
CA ARG A 168 27.89 5.19 -14.96
C ARG A 168 26.57 5.79 -15.42
N LEU A 169 25.47 5.09 -15.18
CA LEU A 169 24.13 5.57 -15.52
C LEU A 169 23.75 6.77 -14.65
N ALA A 170 24.04 6.75 -13.35
CA ALA A 170 23.85 7.89 -12.47
C ALA A 170 24.74 9.08 -12.86
N ALA A 171 25.99 8.84 -13.29
CA ALA A 171 26.88 9.87 -13.80
C ALA A 171 26.34 10.53 -15.07
N LEU A 172 25.77 9.74 -15.98
CA LEU A 172 25.12 10.24 -17.19
C LEU A 172 23.93 11.15 -16.83
N VAL A 173 23.06 10.69 -15.94
CA VAL A 173 21.92 11.49 -15.46
C VAL A 173 22.40 12.79 -14.78
N ALA A 174 23.42 12.72 -13.93
CA ALA A 174 24.02 13.90 -13.29
C ALA A 174 24.57 14.90 -14.30
N THR A 175 25.16 14.41 -15.41
CA THR A 175 25.68 15.25 -16.49
C THR A 175 24.56 16.07 -17.15
N PHE A 176 23.38 15.49 -17.35
CA PHE A 176 22.22 16.21 -17.90
C PHE A 176 21.57 17.16 -16.89
N LEU A 177 21.65 16.86 -15.60
CA LEU A 177 21.05 17.64 -14.52
C LEU A 177 21.97 18.72 -13.95
N MET A 178 23.12 19.00 -14.55
CA MET A 178 24.07 20.00 -14.03
C MET A 178 23.36 21.33 -13.70
N PRO A 179 23.62 21.92 -12.51
CA PRO A 179 24.70 21.61 -11.57
C PRO A 179 24.38 20.53 -10.52
N ALA A 180 23.32 19.73 -10.69
CA ALA A 180 22.92 18.75 -9.68
C ALA A 180 23.92 17.59 -9.53
N THR A 181 24.06 17.09 -8.30
CA THR A 181 24.81 15.85 -8.01
C THR A 181 23.84 14.70 -7.74
N VAL A 182 24.09 13.54 -8.34
CA VAL A 182 23.32 12.31 -8.09
C VAL A 182 24.16 11.38 -7.22
N ILE A 183 23.58 10.75 -6.20
CA ILE A 183 24.26 9.81 -5.30
C ILE A 183 23.40 8.56 -5.20
N LEU A 184 24.02 7.38 -5.34
CA LEU A 184 23.36 6.11 -5.14
C LEU A 184 23.64 5.60 -3.73
N THR A 185 22.59 5.23 -3.01
CA THR A 185 22.73 4.64 -1.67
C THR A 185 22.02 3.29 -1.60
N GLU A 186 22.52 2.44 -0.70
CA GLU A 186 21.88 1.21 -0.27
C GLU A 186 21.84 1.27 1.25
N SER A 187 20.66 1.06 1.84
CA SER A 187 20.47 1.08 3.29
C SER A 187 19.73 -0.18 3.72
N ALA A 188 20.23 -0.88 4.74
CA ALA A 188 19.55 -2.03 5.31
C ALA A 188 18.57 -1.57 6.40
N LEU A 189 17.42 -2.22 6.49
CA LEU A 189 16.49 -2.02 7.59
C LEU A 189 17.13 -2.58 8.87
N ASP A 190 17.25 -1.76 9.90
CA ASP A 190 17.60 -2.23 11.23
C ASP A 190 16.32 -2.69 11.94
N ASP A 191 16.19 -3.99 12.17
CA ASP A 191 15.01 -4.59 12.81
C ASP A 191 14.84 -4.14 14.27
N ALA A 192 15.91 -3.68 14.94
CA ALA A 192 15.83 -3.23 16.34
C ALA A 192 15.24 -1.82 16.46
N ASP A 193 15.58 -0.93 15.52
CA ASP A 193 15.19 0.48 15.54
C ASP A 193 14.07 0.81 14.53
N ASN A 194 13.75 -0.13 13.62
CA ASN A 194 12.87 0.06 12.46
C ASN A 194 13.28 1.27 11.60
N VAL A 195 14.59 1.50 11.46
CA VAL A 195 15.19 2.60 10.69
C VAL A 195 16.18 2.04 9.68
N TYR A 196 16.22 2.62 8.48
CA TYR A 196 17.23 2.26 7.47
C TYR A 196 18.59 2.85 7.82
N LYS A 197 19.60 1.99 7.99
CA LYS A 197 20.99 2.36 8.19
C LYS A 197 21.80 2.12 6.91
N PRO A 198 22.73 3.02 6.52
CA PRO A 198 23.54 2.84 5.33
C PRO A 198 24.24 1.47 5.34
N SER A 199 24.00 0.67 4.31
CA SER A 199 24.62 -0.63 4.12
C SER A 199 25.71 -0.50 3.06
N GLY A 200 26.97 -0.49 3.50
CA GLY A 200 28.13 -0.32 2.63
C GLY A 200 28.62 1.13 2.53
N ARG A 201 29.69 1.34 1.75
CA ARG A 201 30.20 2.69 1.46
C ARG A 201 29.30 3.34 0.41
N PRO A 202 29.02 4.66 0.49
CA PRO A 202 28.41 5.39 -0.61
C PRO A 202 29.21 5.10 -1.88
N LEU A 203 28.52 4.79 -2.98
CA LEU A 203 29.17 4.54 -4.25
C LEU A 203 29.52 5.90 -4.88
N PRO A 204 30.78 6.36 -4.82
CA PRO A 204 31.13 7.64 -5.42
C PRO A 204 30.94 7.54 -6.93
N ILE A 205 30.44 8.62 -7.53
CA ILE A 205 30.54 8.78 -8.97
C ILE A 205 32.00 9.15 -9.26
N ILE A 206 32.72 8.27 -9.98
CA ILE A 206 34.08 8.52 -10.47
C ILE A 206 34.00 8.97 -11.92
#